data_AF-A0A4Y8WMC8-F1
#
_entry.id   AF-A0A4Y8WMC8-F1
#
_cell.length_a   1.000
_cell.length_b   1.000
_cell.length_c   1.000
_cell.angle_alpha   90.00
_cell.angle_beta   90.00
_cell.angle_gamma   90.00
#
_symmetry.space_group_name_H-M   'P 1'
#
loop_
_entity.id
_entity.type
_entity.pdbx_description
1 polymer ?
#
loop_
_entity_poly.entity_id
_entity_poly.type
_entity_poly.pdbx_seq_one_letter_code
_entity_poly.pdbx_strand_id
1 'polypeptide(L)'
;MTKMFFGVMVTLIAITIQSCHNADLPKQGSRNNYEYTFDVFATDGDANLSFITSSDGDATQIKDGDKVHNTRQYDASIKKGDHKVYSITTQGAREFRVKITVLKSSASGYWVFTGKRNGKVVRTEKHNFKGRNGKEVTEYWNSTL
;
A
#
# COMPACT_ATOMS: atom_id res chain seq x y z
N MET A 1 52.84 -0.32 -9.88
CA MET A 1 51.63 -1.11 -9.59
C MET A 1 50.73 -0.29 -8.70
N THR A 2 49.70 0.36 -9.26
CA THR A 2 48.81 1.24 -8.50
C THR A 2 47.44 0.57 -8.41
N LYS A 3 47.05 0.15 -7.21
CA LYS A 3 45.74 -0.44 -6.92
C LYS A 3 44.72 0.69 -6.84
N MET A 4 43.71 0.70 -7.70
CA MET A 4 42.52 1.54 -7.53
C MET A 4 41.43 0.71 -6.83
N PHE A 5 41.07 1.09 -5.62
CA PHE A 5 39.88 0.59 -4.94
C PHE A 5 38.68 1.44 -5.38
N PHE A 6 37.77 0.85 -6.15
CA PHE A 6 36.46 1.43 -6.43
C PHE A 6 35.55 1.19 -5.21
N GLY A 7 35.45 2.18 -4.33
CA GLY A 7 34.40 2.24 -3.31
C GLY A 7 33.10 2.76 -3.92
N VAL A 8 32.09 1.90 -4.06
CA VAL A 8 30.74 2.32 -4.47
C VAL A 8 30.11 3.08 -3.32
N MET A 9 29.95 4.39 -3.48
CA MET A 9 29.24 5.24 -2.53
C MET A 9 27.73 4.98 -2.66
N VAL A 10 27.13 4.38 -1.63
CA VAL A 10 25.67 4.23 -1.55
C VAL A 10 25.08 5.57 -1.12
N THR A 11 24.52 6.32 -2.07
CA THR A 11 23.80 7.56 -1.78
C THR A 11 22.49 7.21 -1.09
N LEU A 12 22.47 7.30 0.23
CA LEU A 12 21.25 7.24 1.03
C LEU A 12 20.42 8.49 0.69
N ILE A 13 19.37 8.35 -0.12
CA ILE A 13 18.40 9.41 -0.35
C ILE A 13 17.63 9.59 0.94
N ALA A 14 18.05 10.58 1.74
CA ALA A 14 17.28 11.08 2.85
C ALA A 14 16.02 11.75 2.28
N ILE A 15 14.88 11.08 2.40
CA ILE A 15 13.58 11.68 2.14
C ILE A 15 13.38 12.73 3.23
N THR A 16 13.64 14.00 2.90
CA THR A 16 13.28 15.12 3.75
C THR A 16 11.76 15.18 3.84
N ILE A 17 11.21 14.70 4.95
CA ILE A 17 9.82 14.94 5.32
C ILE A 17 9.73 16.43 5.66
N GLN A 18 9.48 17.27 4.66
CA GLN A 18 9.14 18.67 4.89
C GLN A 18 7.81 18.72 5.62
N SER A 19 7.88 18.87 6.95
CA SER A 19 6.76 19.33 7.76
C SER A 19 6.50 20.79 7.43
N CYS A 20 5.49 21.06 6.61
CA CYS A 20 4.99 22.42 6.44
C CYS A 20 3.48 22.46 6.23
N HIS A 21 2.85 23.21 7.13
CA HIS A 21 1.49 23.73 7.16
C HIS A 21 0.38 22.78 7.60
N ASN A 22 -0.34 23.23 8.63
CA ASN A 22 -1.72 22.87 8.97
C ASN A 22 -2.61 23.13 7.76
N ALA A 23 -2.53 22.25 6.79
CA ALA A 23 -3.36 22.32 5.63
C ALA A 23 -4.70 21.74 6.05
N ASP A 24 -5.72 22.59 6.20
CA ASP A 24 -7.10 22.23 6.60
C ASP A 24 -7.44 20.79 6.28
N LEU A 25 -7.63 19.99 7.33
CA LEU A 25 -8.13 18.63 7.20
C LEU A 25 -9.53 18.73 6.60
N PRO A 26 -9.84 18.02 5.50
CA PRO A 26 -11.15 18.15 4.87
C PRO A 26 -12.26 17.72 5.83
N LYS A 27 -13.39 18.43 5.76
CA LYS A 27 -14.54 18.31 6.66
C LYS A 27 -15.10 16.89 6.64
N GLN A 28 -15.31 16.32 7.83
CA GLN A 28 -15.97 15.03 8.03
C GLN A 28 -17.32 15.00 7.29
N GLY A 29 -17.61 13.93 6.54
CA GLY A 29 -18.84 13.77 5.74
C GLY A 29 -18.82 14.39 4.33
N SER A 30 -17.76 15.11 3.95
CA SER A 30 -17.58 15.59 2.56
C SER A 30 -17.16 14.47 1.62
N ARG A 31 -17.50 14.58 0.33
CA ARG A 31 -16.91 13.73 -0.71
C ARG A 31 -15.42 14.07 -0.84
N ASN A 32 -14.56 13.07 -0.81
CA ASN A 32 -13.11 13.20 -0.90
C ASN A 32 -12.55 12.25 -1.96
N ASN A 33 -11.38 12.60 -2.47
CA ASN A 33 -10.54 11.68 -3.23
C ASN A 33 -9.64 10.95 -2.24
N TYR A 34 -9.57 9.63 -2.33
CA TYR A 34 -8.69 8.82 -1.51
C TYR A 34 -7.67 8.12 -2.40
N GLU A 35 -6.43 8.06 -1.91
CA GLU A 35 -5.35 7.32 -2.56
C GLU A 35 -4.62 6.50 -1.50
N TYR A 36 -4.55 5.19 -1.69
CA TYR A 36 -3.85 4.27 -0.81
C TYR A 36 -2.70 3.61 -1.55
N THR A 37 -1.53 3.58 -0.92
CA THR A 37 -0.36 2.86 -1.42
C THR A 37 -0.02 1.72 -0.46
N PHE A 38 0.22 0.54 -1.02
CA PHE A 38 0.69 -0.65 -0.32
C PHE A 38 2.05 -1.05 -0.88
N ASP A 39 3.12 -0.75 -0.16
CA ASP A 39 4.47 -1.21 -0.45
C ASP A 39 4.66 -2.56 0.24
N VAL A 40 4.56 -3.66 -0.52
CA VAL A 40 4.55 -5.02 0.00
C VAL A 40 5.89 -5.70 -0.25
N PHE A 41 6.43 -6.31 0.81
CA PHE A 41 7.70 -7.04 0.80
C PHE A 41 7.48 -8.47 1.29
N ALA A 42 7.84 -9.46 0.46
CA ALA A 42 7.83 -10.87 0.85
C ALA A 42 9.26 -11.30 1.21
N THR A 43 9.51 -11.57 2.50
CA THR A 43 10.85 -11.94 3.00
C THR A 43 11.12 -13.44 2.87
N ASP A 44 10.10 -14.26 3.06
CA ASP A 44 10.18 -15.71 2.86
C ASP A 44 8.89 -16.20 2.21
N GLY A 45 8.94 -17.31 1.47
CA GLY A 45 7.81 -17.89 0.73
C GLY A 45 7.12 -16.96 -0.28
N ASP A 46 6.13 -17.50 -1.00
CA ASP A 46 5.29 -16.74 -1.92
C ASP A 46 3.95 -16.40 -1.25
N ALA A 47 3.46 -15.18 -1.47
CA ALA A 47 2.19 -14.72 -0.94
C ALA A 47 1.21 -14.39 -2.07
N ASN A 48 -0.03 -14.85 -1.91
CA ASN A 48 -1.15 -14.36 -2.71
C ASN A 48 -1.88 -13.29 -1.90
N LEU A 49 -2.16 -12.16 -2.52
CA LEU A 49 -2.81 -11.00 -1.92
C LEU A 49 -4.16 -10.78 -2.60
N SER A 50 -5.16 -10.38 -1.85
CA SER A 50 -6.44 -9.91 -2.38
C SER A 50 -6.73 -8.53 -1.83
N PHE A 51 -6.89 -7.56 -2.72
CA PHE A 51 -7.30 -6.20 -2.40
C PHE A 51 -8.79 -6.07 -2.69
N ILE A 52 -9.59 -5.80 -1.67
CA ILE A 52 -11.04 -5.63 -1.78
C ILE A 52 -11.41 -4.24 -1.30
N THR A 53 -12.20 -3.52 -2.09
CA THR A 53 -12.63 -2.15 -1.77
C THR A 53 -14.09 -2.10 -1.37
N SER A 54 -14.43 -1.38 -0.29
CA SER A 54 -15.83 -1.12 0.12
C SER A 54 -16.42 -0.06 -0.80
N SER A 55 -17.07 -0.47 -1.88
CA SER A 55 -17.54 0.49 -2.88
C SER A 55 -18.82 1.22 -2.44
N ASP A 56 -18.67 2.48 -2.01
CA ASP A 56 -19.76 3.48 -1.99
C ASP A 56 -19.41 4.71 -2.86
N GLY A 57 -18.34 4.62 -3.67
CA GLY A 57 -17.82 5.68 -4.54
C GLY A 57 -17.85 5.31 -6.04
N ASP A 58 -17.86 6.34 -6.88
CA ASP A 58 -18.24 6.26 -8.31
C ASP A 58 -17.18 5.55 -9.20
N ALA A 59 -15.93 5.42 -8.75
CA ALA A 59 -14.88 4.64 -9.42
C ALA A 59 -13.76 4.21 -8.46
N THR A 60 -13.29 2.97 -8.60
CA THR A 60 -12.08 2.45 -7.95
C THR A 60 -11.09 2.05 -9.03
N GLN A 61 -9.86 2.55 -8.94
CA GLN A 61 -8.76 2.10 -9.78
C GLN A 61 -7.69 1.47 -8.90
N ILE A 62 -7.21 0.30 -9.31
CA ILE A 62 -6.10 -0.40 -8.68
C ILE A 62 -4.97 -0.47 -9.71
N LYS A 63 -3.79 0.06 -9.35
CA LYS A 63 -2.60 0.10 -10.18
C LYS A 63 -1.54 -0.84 -9.60
N ASP A 64 -1.05 -1.76 -10.44
CA ASP A 64 0.09 -2.66 -10.18
C ASP A 64 1.17 -2.38 -11.23
N GLY A 65 2.26 -1.71 -10.83
CA GLY A 65 3.25 -1.19 -11.76
C GLY A 65 2.60 -0.24 -12.77
N ASP A 66 2.73 -0.51 -14.07
CA ASP A 66 2.13 0.31 -15.14
C ASP A 66 0.70 -0.10 -15.52
N LYS A 67 0.18 -1.19 -14.95
CA LYS A 67 -1.15 -1.71 -15.28
C LYS A 67 -2.22 -1.07 -14.41
N VAL A 68 -3.32 -0.65 -15.03
CA VAL A 68 -4.47 -0.06 -14.34
C VAL A 68 -5.69 -0.98 -14.47
N HIS A 69 -6.32 -1.28 -13.34
CA HIS A 69 -7.48 -2.15 -13.24
C HIS A 69 -8.66 -1.38 -12.63
N ASN A 70 -9.76 -1.27 -13.38
CA ASN A 70 -11.01 -0.68 -12.90
C ASN A 70 -11.89 -1.77 -12.28
N THR A 71 -11.53 -2.22 -11.08
CA THR A 71 -12.20 -3.33 -10.38
C THR A 71 -12.31 -3.04 -8.88
N ARG A 72 -13.30 -3.67 -8.24
CA ARG A 72 -13.49 -3.60 -6.78
C ARG A 72 -12.68 -4.65 -6.02
N GLN A 73 -12.22 -5.68 -6.73
CA GLN A 73 -11.36 -6.73 -6.20
C GLN A 73 -10.21 -6.99 -7.18
N TYR A 74 -9.00 -7.06 -6.65
CA TYR A 74 -7.81 -7.41 -7.40
C TYR A 74 -6.97 -8.42 -6.63
N ASP A 75 -6.69 -9.55 -7.26
CA ASP A 75 -5.84 -10.59 -6.70
C ASP A 75 -4.46 -10.51 -7.34
N ALA A 76 -3.43 -10.59 -6.51
CA ALA A 76 -2.04 -10.47 -6.89
C ALA A 76 -1.19 -11.58 -6.27
N SER A 77 -0.04 -11.86 -6.87
CA SER A 77 0.99 -12.69 -6.26
C SER A 77 2.31 -11.93 -6.16
N ILE A 78 2.99 -12.16 -5.05
CA ILE A 78 4.32 -11.63 -4.75
C ILE A 78 5.23 -12.80 -4.37
N LYS A 79 6.38 -12.91 -5.03
CA LYS A 79 7.32 -14.00 -4.77
C LYS A 79 8.28 -13.65 -3.65
N LYS A 80 8.91 -14.66 -3.06
CA LYS A 80 10.01 -14.44 -2.11
C LYS A 80 11.07 -13.50 -2.69
N GLY A 81 11.41 -12.45 -1.92
CA GLY A 81 12.40 -11.45 -2.30
C GLY A 81 11.86 -10.29 -3.14
N ASP A 82 10.61 -10.38 -3.61
CA ASP A 82 10.00 -9.31 -4.37
C ASP A 82 9.59 -8.14 -3.46
N HIS A 83 9.62 -6.95 -4.07
CA HIS A 83 9.01 -5.73 -3.59
C HIS A 83 8.02 -5.24 -4.64
N LYS A 84 6.76 -5.03 -4.25
CA LYS A 84 5.72 -4.53 -5.14
C LYS A 84 4.95 -3.39 -4.50
N VAL A 85 4.55 -2.44 -5.33
CA VAL A 85 3.78 -1.26 -4.94
C VAL A 85 2.42 -1.30 -5.61
N TYR A 86 1.36 -1.34 -4.81
CA TYR A 86 -0.01 -1.27 -5.29
C TYR A 86 -0.62 0.07 -4.91
N SER A 87 -1.17 0.78 -5.89
CA SER A 87 -1.85 2.06 -5.66
C SER A 87 -3.34 1.93 -5.94
N ILE A 88 -4.18 2.33 -4.98
CA ILE A 88 -5.62 2.24 -5.07
C ILE A 88 -6.20 3.64 -4.92
N THR A 89 -6.96 4.09 -5.91
CA THR A 89 -7.54 5.44 -5.91
C THR A 89 -9.04 5.40 -6.09
N THR A 90 -9.74 6.28 -5.39
CA THR A 90 -11.15 6.57 -5.64
C THR A 90 -11.39 8.08 -5.67
N GLN A 91 -12.40 8.49 -6.44
CA GLN A 91 -12.80 9.89 -6.57
C GLN A 91 -14.19 10.09 -5.98
N GLY A 92 -14.36 11.19 -5.25
CA GLY A 92 -15.67 11.65 -4.78
C GLY A 92 -16.38 10.71 -3.78
N ALA A 93 -15.64 9.88 -3.05
CA ALA A 93 -16.21 8.96 -2.06
C ALA A 93 -16.40 9.66 -0.71
N ARG A 94 -17.46 9.32 0.04
CA ARG A 94 -17.64 9.80 1.43
C ARG A 94 -16.80 9.00 2.43
N GLU A 95 -16.72 7.69 2.20
CA GLU A 95 -15.87 6.75 2.93
C GLU A 95 -15.25 5.80 1.91
N PHE A 96 -14.02 5.35 2.17
CA PHE A 96 -13.35 4.38 1.29
C PHE A 96 -12.45 3.45 2.11
N ARG A 97 -12.80 2.16 2.13
CA ARG A 97 -12.06 1.13 2.87
C ARG A 97 -11.40 0.19 1.89
N VAL A 98 -10.17 -0.18 2.20
CA VAL A 98 -9.46 -1.27 1.51
C VAL A 98 -9.17 -2.35 2.53
N LYS A 99 -9.56 -3.57 2.17
CA LYS A 99 -9.17 -4.78 2.87
C LYS A 99 -8.07 -5.45 2.06
N ILE A 100 -6.98 -5.78 2.73
CA ILE A 100 -5.95 -6.66 2.17
C ILE A 100 -6.05 -8.02 2.86
N THR A 101 -6.09 -9.07 2.06
CA THR A 101 -6.09 -10.45 2.54
C THR A 101 -4.87 -11.17 2.02
N VAL A 102 -4.09 -11.79 2.91
CA VAL A 102 -3.05 -12.75 2.50
C VAL A 102 -3.69 -14.13 2.38
N LEU A 103 -3.91 -14.58 1.15
CA LEU A 103 -4.48 -15.89 0.81
C LEU A 103 -3.39 -16.95 0.82
N LYS A 104 -3.69 -18.15 1.36
CA LYS A 104 -2.86 -19.38 1.32
C LYS A 104 -1.36 -19.11 1.20
N SER A 105 -0.70 -18.93 2.34
CA SER A 105 0.67 -18.43 2.36
C SER A 105 1.57 -19.32 3.23
N SER A 106 2.73 -19.70 2.70
CA SER A 106 3.91 -20.10 3.48
C SER A 106 4.82 -18.89 3.77
N ALA A 107 4.43 -17.71 3.28
CA ALA A 107 5.26 -16.54 3.25
C ALA A 107 5.24 -15.74 4.55
N SER A 108 6.36 -15.09 4.83
CA SER A 108 6.45 -14.03 5.82
C SER A 108 6.89 -12.75 5.14
N GLY A 109 6.52 -11.61 5.70
CA GLY A 109 6.85 -10.31 5.14
C GLY A 109 6.17 -9.18 5.88
N TYR A 110 6.13 -8.04 5.23
CA TYR A 110 5.42 -6.88 5.73
C TYR A 110 4.90 -6.03 4.57
N TRP A 111 3.92 -5.18 4.86
CA TRP A 111 3.59 -4.07 3.99
C TRP A 111 3.64 -2.75 4.75
N VAL A 112 3.97 -1.69 4.03
CA VAL A 112 3.78 -0.32 4.47
C VAL A 112 2.56 0.23 3.76
N PHE A 113 1.57 0.62 4.55
CA PHE A 113 0.37 1.30 4.09
C PHE A 113 0.58 2.81 4.21
N THR A 114 0.27 3.55 3.15
CA THR A 114 0.16 5.01 3.18
C THR A 114 -1.19 5.42 2.66
N GLY A 115 -1.95 6.15 3.49
CA GLY A 115 -3.25 6.70 3.14
C GLY A 115 -3.18 8.19 2.89
N LYS A 116 -3.66 8.64 1.72
CA LYS A 116 -3.87 10.04 1.38
C LYS A 116 -5.34 10.36 1.20
N ARG A 117 -5.72 11.57 1.62
CA ARG A 117 -7.04 12.16 1.42
C ARG A 117 -6.85 13.53 0.76
N ASN A 118 -7.41 13.72 -0.43
CA ASN A 118 -7.23 14.90 -1.27
C ASN A 118 -5.74 15.26 -1.46
N GLY A 119 -4.91 14.27 -1.82
CA GLY A 119 -3.47 14.43 -2.04
C GLY A 119 -2.61 14.58 -0.77
N LYS A 120 -3.21 14.78 0.41
CA LYS A 120 -2.47 14.91 1.68
C LYS A 120 -2.36 13.58 2.40
N VAL A 121 -1.17 13.22 2.86
CA VAL A 121 -0.96 12.03 3.71
C VAL A 121 -1.69 12.24 5.03
N VAL A 122 -2.56 11.31 5.37
CA VAL A 122 -3.32 11.30 6.64
C VAL A 122 -2.88 10.17 7.56
N ARG A 123 -2.21 9.14 7.04
CA ARG A 123 -1.78 7.97 7.81
C ARG A 123 -0.67 7.21 7.10
N THR A 124 0.28 6.67 7.88
CA THR A 124 1.27 5.70 7.43
C THR A 124 1.46 4.64 8.50
N GLU A 125 1.39 3.37 8.13
CA GLU A 125 1.52 2.24 9.05
C GLU A 125 2.28 1.08 8.45
N LYS A 126 3.01 0.34 9.28
CA LYS A 126 3.68 -0.90 8.90
C LYS A 126 3.00 -2.09 9.55
N HIS A 127 2.68 -3.10 8.76
CA HIS A 127 2.04 -4.32 9.21
C HIS A 127 2.86 -5.52 8.78
N ASN A 128 3.12 -6.45 9.70
CA ASN A 128 3.85 -7.68 9.39
C ASN A 128 2.83 -8.80 9.14
N PHE A 129 3.08 -9.62 8.13
CA PHE A 129 2.31 -10.83 7.90
C PHE A 129 3.18 -12.06 7.98
N LYS A 130 2.58 -13.14 8.46
CA LYS A 130 3.18 -14.46 8.45
C LYS A 130 2.10 -15.48 8.17
N GLY A 131 2.23 -16.19 7.06
CA GLY A 131 1.42 -17.33 6.73
C GLY A 131 1.50 -18.36 7.85
N ARG A 132 0.36 -18.63 8.50
CA ARG A 132 0.23 -19.75 9.44
C ARG A 132 -0.42 -20.89 8.68
N ASN A 133 0.38 -21.79 8.09
CA ASN A 133 -0.06 -23.05 7.47
C ASN A 133 -1.46 -22.97 6.81
N GLY A 134 -1.58 -22.19 5.74
CA GLY A 134 -2.82 -22.10 4.96
C GLY A 134 -3.96 -21.25 5.55
N LYS A 135 -3.76 -20.55 6.68
CA LYS A 135 -4.76 -19.64 7.23
C LYS A 135 -4.77 -18.30 6.50
N GLU A 136 -5.98 -17.87 6.15
CA GLU A 136 -6.30 -16.53 5.67
C GLU A 136 -6.00 -15.51 6.78
N VAL A 137 -5.18 -14.50 6.48
CA VAL A 137 -5.06 -13.31 7.33
C VAL A 137 -5.79 -12.19 6.62
N THR A 138 -6.92 -11.77 7.21
CA THR A 138 -7.76 -10.68 6.75
C THR A 138 -7.47 -9.46 7.63
N GLU A 139 -7.06 -8.34 7.04
CA GLU A 139 -6.99 -7.06 7.74
C GLU A 139 -7.92 -6.05 7.10
N TYR A 140 -8.88 -5.55 7.90
CA TYR A 140 -9.80 -4.50 7.50
C TYR A 140 -9.18 -3.16 7.81
N TRP A 141 -9.19 -2.24 6.85
CA TRP A 141 -8.80 -0.88 7.13
C TRP A 141 -9.94 0.10 6.88
N ASN A 142 -10.34 0.80 7.93
CA ASN A 142 -11.36 1.85 7.87
C ASN A 142 -10.68 3.23 7.86
N SER A 143 -11.04 4.07 6.88
CA SER A 143 -10.54 5.44 6.75
C SER A 143 -11.26 6.44 7.67
N THR A 144 -12.17 6.00 8.54
CA THR A 144 -12.83 6.91 9.50
C THR A 144 -11.79 7.50 10.44
N LEU A 145 -11.47 8.77 10.18
CA LEU A 145 -11.08 9.76 11.19
C LEU A 145 -12.35 10.40 11.74
#